data_AF-A0A2I0PMJ0-F1
#
_entry.id   AF-A0A2I0PMJ0-F1
#
_cell.length_a   1.000
_cell.length_b   1.000
_cell.length_c   1.000
_cell.angle_alpha   90.00
_cell.angle_beta   90.00
_cell.angle_gamma   90.00
#
_symmetry.space_group_name_H-M   'P 1'
#
loop_
_entity.id
_entity.type
_entity.pdbx_description
1 polymer ?
#
loop_
_entity_poly.entity_id
_entity_poly.type
_entity_poly.pdbx_seq_one_letter_code
_entity_poly.pdbx_strand_id
1 'polypeptide(L)'
;MILDKIDSLKSKYADYRLNKINKLEMRLNKVPGAVSASSNSPEKKMPDKLKITLKTLPKQLSIAKNMEKTIKSLDENPENPKMHMDSKFKDEFENYAISLGINKIGYVDVPSDLIFQDRSILFKKAIVLTMEMDENAVNMAPSPQTQEDGIVTYDELGKKTNFLAQYLRENGFSSHPSHPAGGLVVYTKLAKEAGLGNIGRHGLLITPELGPRQRISALFISAENLPDTSSEAHLWISEFCASCGKCIKKCPGQAIVEKNTPQGLKTKIITDLCHGCTICMKECSFNQVGYHKIENNFHS
;
A
#
# COMPACT_ATOMS: atom_id res chain seq x y z
N MET A 1 -23.73 20.61 -20.15
CA MET A 1 -22.81 21.70 -20.57
C MET A 1 -21.96 22.27 -19.43
N ILE A 2 -22.52 22.74 -18.30
CA ILE A 2 -21.71 23.24 -17.16
C ILE A 2 -21.01 22.10 -16.41
N LEU A 3 -21.73 21.00 -16.12
CA LEU A 3 -21.18 19.83 -15.45
C LEU A 3 -20.02 19.19 -16.24
N ASP A 4 -20.18 19.07 -17.57
CA ASP A 4 -19.13 18.54 -18.45
C ASP A 4 -17.85 19.41 -18.44
N LYS A 5 -18.01 20.73 -18.38
CA LYS A 5 -16.88 21.67 -18.24
C LYS A 5 -16.17 21.51 -16.89
N ILE A 6 -16.93 21.33 -15.82
CA ILE A 6 -16.40 21.11 -14.46
C ILE A 6 -15.62 19.79 -14.41
N ASP A 7 -16.17 18.71 -14.96
CA ASP A 7 -15.50 17.40 -14.95
C ASP A 7 -14.25 17.38 -15.84
N SER A 8 -14.28 18.07 -16.99
CA SER A 8 -13.10 18.32 -17.80
C SER A 8 -12.00 19.07 -17.04
N LEU A 9 -12.36 20.12 -16.29
CA LEU A 9 -11.43 20.91 -15.49
C LEU A 9 -10.78 20.07 -14.38
N LYS A 10 -11.58 19.30 -13.63
CA LYS A 10 -11.10 18.40 -12.58
C LYS A 10 -10.12 17.38 -13.15
N SER A 11 -10.45 16.79 -14.29
CA SER A 11 -9.61 15.80 -14.98
C SER A 11 -8.25 16.40 -15.40
N LYS A 12 -8.25 17.59 -16.01
CA LYS A 12 -7.00 18.30 -16.37
C LYS A 12 -6.15 18.64 -15.17
N TYR A 13 -6.76 19.05 -14.06
CA TYR A 13 -6.04 19.36 -12.83
C TYR A 13 -5.39 18.12 -12.21
N ALA A 14 -6.12 16.99 -12.19
CA ALA A 14 -5.60 15.72 -11.74
C ALA A 14 -4.39 15.28 -12.59
N ASP A 15 -4.49 15.37 -13.91
CA ASP A 15 -3.39 15.05 -14.84
C ASP A 15 -2.16 15.93 -14.59
N TYR A 16 -2.36 17.24 -14.43
CA TYR A 16 -1.27 18.16 -14.13
C TYR A 16 -0.54 17.78 -12.83
N ARG A 17 -1.28 17.46 -11.76
CA ARG A 17 -0.70 17.05 -10.47
C ARG A 17 0.02 15.71 -10.56
N LEU A 18 -0.59 14.70 -11.18
CA LEU A 18 0.03 13.38 -11.35
C LEU A 18 1.30 13.46 -12.19
N ASN A 19 1.28 14.22 -13.30
CA ASN A 19 2.47 14.46 -14.12
C ASN A 19 3.58 15.17 -13.34
N LYS A 20 3.23 16.12 -12.47
CA LYS A 20 4.20 16.81 -11.61
C LYS A 20 4.83 15.84 -10.61
N ILE A 21 4.02 15.02 -9.93
CA ILE A 21 4.50 14.00 -8.98
C ILE A 21 5.41 13.01 -9.70
N ASN A 22 4.99 12.52 -10.87
CA ASN A 22 5.78 11.61 -11.69
C ASN A 22 7.17 12.17 -12.02
N LYS A 23 7.23 13.44 -12.44
CA LYS A 23 8.50 14.14 -12.70
C LYS A 23 9.36 14.28 -11.44
N LEU A 24 8.77 14.44 -10.27
CA LEU A 24 9.51 14.50 -9.00
C LEU A 24 10.07 13.13 -8.63
N GLU A 25 9.27 12.07 -8.70
CA GLU A 25 9.72 10.69 -8.44
C GLU A 25 10.86 10.27 -9.37
N MET A 26 10.77 10.56 -10.66
CA MET A 26 11.82 10.20 -11.64
C MET A 26 13.16 10.91 -11.39
N ARG A 27 13.19 12.01 -10.63
CA ARG A 27 14.47 12.66 -10.26
C ARG A 27 15.29 11.79 -9.32
N LEU A 28 14.64 10.92 -8.54
CA LEU A 28 15.30 10.03 -7.60
C LEU A 28 16.23 9.02 -8.29
N ASN A 29 15.95 8.70 -9.56
CA ASN A 29 16.79 7.82 -10.38
C ASN A 29 18.20 8.40 -10.61
N LYS A 30 18.39 9.71 -10.39
CA LYS A 30 19.68 10.40 -10.54
C LYS A 30 20.40 10.62 -9.20
N VAL A 31 19.78 10.25 -8.09
CA VAL A 31 20.37 10.44 -6.76
C VAL A 31 21.43 9.35 -6.54
N PRO A 32 22.69 9.71 -6.24
CA PRO A 32 23.74 8.73 -5.96
C PRO A 32 23.35 7.80 -4.81
N GLY A 33 23.58 6.50 -4.96
CA GLY A 33 23.26 5.49 -3.96
C GLY A 33 21.78 5.08 -3.88
N ALA A 34 20.89 5.68 -4.69
CA ALA A 34 19.50 5.25 -4.76
C ALA A 34 19.40 3.79 -5.27
N VAL A 35 18.50 3.02 -4.67
CA VAL A 35 18.21 1.64 -5.05
C VAL A 35 17.19 1.66 -6.18
N SER A 36 17.59 1.13 -7.33
CA SER A 36 16.76 1.10 -8.54
C SER A 36 16.02 -0.22 -8.72
N ALA A 37 14.97 -0.17 -9.53
CA ALA A 37 14.28 -1.35 -10.04
C ALA A 37 15.23 -2.34 -10.74
N SER A 38 14.91 -3.63 -10.63
CA SER A 38 15.59 -4.71 -11.35
C SER A 38 14.99 -4.95 -12.73
N SER A 39 15.61 -5.81 -13.54
CA SER A 39 15.04 -6.24 -14.83
C SER A 39 13.71 -7.01 -14.71
N ASN A 40 13.42 -7.59 -13.54
CA ASN A 40 12.19 -8.33 -13.26
C ASN A 40 11.09 -7.45 -12.64
N SER A 41 11.37 -6.17 -12.44
CA SER A 41 10.44 -5.23 -11.82
C SER A 41 9.17 -5.04 -12.64
N PRO A 42 8.00 -4.87 -12.00
CA PRO A 42 6.75 -4.62 -12.69
C PRO A 42 6.65 -3.17 -13.16
N GLU A 43 5.90 -2.96 -14.23
CA GLU A 43 5.50 -1.62 -14.68
C GLU A 43 4.68 -0.89 -13.61
N LYS A 44 4.95 0.41 -13.43
CA LYS A 44 4.08 1.28 -12.64
C LYS A 44 2.84 1.62 -13.46
N LYS A 45 1.72 0.94 -13.17
CA LYS A 45 0.41 1.40 -13.66
C LYS A 45 -0.04 2.58 -12.81
N MET A 46 -0.19 3.75 -13.42
CA MET A 46 -0.88 4.86 -12.77
C MET A 46 -2.32 4.44 -12.48
N PRO A 47 -2.88 4.75 -11.30
CA PRO A 47 -4.25 4.40 -10.99
C PRO A 47 -5.20 5.07 -11.99
N ASP A 48 -6.25 4.35 -12.40
CA ASP A 48 -7.32 4.92 -13.20
C ASP A 48 -7.89 6.16 -12.49
N LYS A 49 -8.31 7.15 -13.28
CA LYS A 49 -8.91 8.37 -12.75
C LYS A 49 -10.12 8.00 -11.89
N LEU A 50 -9.97 8.09 -10.56
CA LEU A 50 -11.09 7.94 -9.65
C LEU A 50 -12.18 8.94 -10.04
N LYS A 51 -13.44 8.50 -10.07
CA LYS A 51 -14.57 9.41 -10.34
C LYS A 51 -14.60 10.48 -9.24
N ILE A 52 -14.38 11.74 -9.64
CA ILE A 52 -14.28 12.86 -8.70
C ILE A 52 -15.67 13.44 -8.42
N THR A 53 -16.25 13.04 -7.30
CA THR A 53 -17.49 13.62 -6.78
C THR A 53 -17.22 14.88 -5.96
N LEU A 54 -18.21 15.75 -5.78
CA LEU A 54 -18.07 16.92 -4.89
C LEU A 54 -17.74 16.51 -3.45
N LYS A 55 -18.28 15.38 -2.98
CA LYS A 55 -18.04 14.83 -1.64
C LYS A 55 -16.58 14.38 -1.45
N THR A 56 -16.01 13.72 -2.45
CA THR A 56 -14.65 13.15 -2.35
C THR A 56 -13.55 14.12 -2.78
N LEU A 57 -13.89 15.20 -3.49
CA LEU A 57 -12.93 16.18 -4.01
C LEU A 57 -11.98 16.73 -2.93
N PRO A 58 -12.41 17.14 -1.71
CA PRO A 58 -11.48 17.66 -0.70
C PRO A 58 -10.41 16.64 -0.31
N LYS A 59 -10.80 15.37 -0.14
CA LYS A 59 -9.87 14.27 0.20
C LYS A 59 -8.94 13.95 -0.96
N GLN A 60 -9.43 13.94 -2.20
CA GLN A 60 -8.58 13.74 -3.38
C GLN A 60 -7.55 14.87 -3.58
N LEU A 61 -7.94 16.13 -3.32
CA LEU A 61 -7.01 17.26 -3.31
C LEU A 61 -5.96 17.11 -2.20
N SER A 62 -6.37 16.63 -1.03
CA SER A 62 -5.47 16.36 0.10
C SER A 62 -4.48 15.24 -0.22
N ILE A 63 -4.93 14.14 -0.84
CA ILE A 63 -4.07 13.06 -1.36
C ILE A 63 -3.04 13.62 -2.33
N ALA A 64 -3.46 14.36 -3.36
CA ALA A 64 -2.54 14.92 -4.35
C ALA A 64 -1.50 15.87 -3.70
N LYS A 65 -1.91 16.69 -2.74
CA LYS A 65 -1.01 17.56 -1.96
C LYS A 65 -0.01 16.74 -1.15
N ASN A 66 -0.45 15.68 -0.49
CA ASN A 66 0.41 14.84 0.35
C ASN A 66 1.36 13.97 -0.46
N MET A 67 0.95 13.46 -1.63
CA MET A 67 1.85 12.79 -2.57
C MET A 67 2.97 13.72 -3.05
N GLU A 68 2.67 14.98 -3.36
CA GLU A 68 3.70 15.96 -3.72
C GLU A 68 4.61 16.28 -2.51
N LYS A 69 4.04 16.41 -1.30
CA LYS A 69 4.80 16.63 -0.06
C LYS A 69 5.77 15.48 0.20
N THR A 70 5.35 14.24 0.01
CA THR A 70 6.16 13.01 0.21
C THR A 70 7.51 13.12 -0.49
N ILE A 71 7.54 13.54 -1.75
CA ILE A 71 8.79 13.63 -2.52
C ILE A 71 9.56 14.92 -2.19
N LYS A 72 8.86 16.04 -1.97
CA LYS A 72 9.53 17.31 -1.62
C LYS A 72 10.20 17.28 -0.24
N SER A 73 9.61 16.56 0.71
CA SER A 73 10.18 16.45 2.06
C SER A 73 11.48 15.66 2.11
N LEU A 74 11.92 15.06 1.00
CA LEU A 74 13.24 14.44 0.92
C LEU A 74 14.37 15.47 1.04
N ASP A 75 14.12 16.71 0.65
CA ASP A 75 15.05 17.84 0.81
C ASP A 75 15.23 18.23 2.30
N GLU A 76 14.37 17.73 3.19
CA GLU A 76 14.43 17.96 4.64
C GLU A 76 15.26 16.89 5.38
N ASN A 77 15.79 15.88 4.66
CA ASN A 77 16.62 14.86 5.28
C ASN A 77 17.91 15.46 5.85
N PRO A 78 18.37 15.01 7.05
CA PRO A 78 19.59 15.52 7.64
C PRO A 78 20.82 15.17 6.79
N GLU A 79 21.78 16.09 6.71
CA GLU A 79 23.04 15.87 5.95
C GLU A 79 23.83 14.67 6.46
N ASN A 80 23.83 14.46 7.79
CA ASN A 80 24.52 13.37 8.47
C ASN A 80 23.49 12.51 9.23
N PRO A 81 22.77 11.60 8.54
CA PRO A 81 21.75 10.79 9.18
C PRO A 81 22.34 9.73 10.11
N LYS A 82 21.60 9.42 11.18
CA LYS A 82 21.84 8.23 11.98
C LYS A 82 21.60 6.98 11.12
N MET A 83 22.51 6.01 11.25
CA MET A 83 22.45 4.71 10.57
C MET A 83 22.03 3.58 11.52
N HIS A 84 21.97 3.86 12.83
CA HIS A 84 21.60 2.89 13.85
C HIS A 84 20.42 3.41 14.67
N MET A 85 19.36 2.62 14.73
CA MET A 85 18.17 2.84 15.54
C MET A 85 18.22 1.95 16.77
N ASP A 86 18.38 2.53 17.95
CA ASP A 86 18.33 1.77 19.19
C ASP A 86 16.92 1.22 19.47
N SER A 87 16.85 0.14 20.25
CA SER A 87 15.60 -0.55 20.58
C SER A 87 14.59 0.35 21.29
N LYS A 88 15.04 1.27 22.14
CA LYS A 88 14.17 2.18 22.87
C LYS A 88 13.46 3.13 21.91
N PHE A 89 14.20 3.77 21.01
CA PHE A 89 13.60 4.66 20.02
C PHE A 89 12.72 3.91 19.01
N LYS A 90 13.09 2.67 18.65
CA LYS A 90 12.22 1.82 17.82
C LYS A 90 10.86 1.62 18.48
N ASP A 91 10.84 1.25 19.76
CA ASP A 91 9.59 1.00 20.48
C ASP A 91 8.78 2.31 20.69
N GLU A 92 9.46 3.44 20.92
CA GLU A 92 8.82 4.78 20.94
C GLU A 92 8.17 5.11 19.59
N PHE A 93 8.86 4.85 18.47
CA PHE A 93 8.33 5.04 17.13
C PHE A 93 7.11 4.16 16.86
N GLU A 94 7.16 2.87 17.21
CA GLU A 94 6.05 1.94 17.01
C GLU A 94 4.82 2.37 17.82
N ASN A 95 5.01 2.72 19.09
CA ASN A 95 3.94 3.21 19.95
C ASN A 95 3.33 4.50 19.40
N TYR A 96 4.15 5.42 18.89
CA TYR A 96 3.67 6.65 18.29
C TYR A 96 2.87 6.36 17.01
N ALA A 97 3.36 5.51 16.11
CA ALA A 97 2.64 5.09 14.91
C ALA A 97 1.30 4.42 15.24
N ILE A 98 1.27 3.54 16.25
CA ILE A 98 0.04 2.92 16.75
C ILE A 98 -0.93 3.97 17.31
N SER A 99 -0.45 4.96 18.07
CA SER A 99 -1.30 6.05 18.58
C SER A 99 -1.92 6.91 17.47
N LEU A 100 -1.28 6.97 16.29
CA LEU A 100 -1.82 7.61 15.10
C LEU A 100 -2.82 6.71 14.35
N GLY A 101 -3.03 5.48 14.79
CA GLY A 101 -3.95 4.50 14.18
C GLY A 101 -3.32 3.66 13.08
N ILE A 102 -2.01 3.41 13.12
CA ILE A 102 -1.39 2.32 12.35
C ILE A 102 -1.68 1.00 13.07
N ASN A 103 -2.18 -0.01 12.35
CA ASN A 103 -2.55 -1.30 12.95
C ASN A 103 -1.36 -2.25 13.07
N LYS A 104 -0.48 -2.30 12.06
CA LYS A 104 0.71 -3.15 12.05
C LYS A 104 1.89 -2.47 11.39
N ILE A 105 3.06 -2.88 11.86
CA ILE A 105 4.37 -2.40 11.44
C ILE A 105 5.22 -3.63 11.14
N GLY A 106 5.84 -3.66 9.97
CA GLY A 106 6.78 -4.69 9.56
C GLY A 106 8.06 -4.07 9.04
N TYR A 107 9.15 -4.82 9.09
CA TYR A 107 10.47 -4.37 8.70
C TYR A 107 11.08 -5.34 7.69
N VAL A 108 11.66 -4.79 6.63
CA VAL A 108 12.17 -5.62 5.53
C VAL A 108 13.23 -4.88 4.72
N ASP A 109 14.17 -5.64 4.15
CA ASP A 109 15.00 -5.17 3.03
C ASP A 109 14.16 -5.17 1.75
N VAL A 110 13.97 -4.02 1.13
CA VAL A 110 13.19 -3.90 -0.11
C VAL A 110 13.89 -4.68 -1.23
N PRO A 111 13.28 -5.76 -1.74
CA PRO A 111 13.81 -6.45 -2.90
C PRO A 111 13.62 -5.57 -4.15
N SER A 112 14.66 -5.44 -4.98
CA SER A 112 14.66 -4.52 -6.12
C SER A 112 13.60 -4.86 -7.18
N ASP A 113 13.15 -6.12 -7.26
CA ASP A 113 12.05 -6.58 -8.12
C ASP A 113 10.67 -6.13 -7.65
N LEU A 114 10.55 -5.60 -6.42
CA LEU A 114 9.33 -4.97 -5.94
C LEU A 114 9.25 -3.49 -6.28
N ILE A 115 10.38 -2.83 -6.57
CA ILE A 115 10.41 -1.44 -7.01
C ILE A 115 9.86 -1.36 -8.43
N PHE A 116 8.94 -0.43 -8.69
CA PHE A 116 8.39 -0.29 -10.04
C PHE A 116 9.44 0.18 -11.05
N GLN A 117 9.29 -0.25 -12.31
CA GLN A 117 10.14 0.22 -13.40
C GLN A 117 10.22 1.76 -13.46
N ASP A 118 11.40 2.25 -13.82
CA ASP A 118 11.75 3.68 -13.85
C ASP A 118 11.60 4.41 -12.50
N ARG A 119 11.57 3.70 -11.37
CA ARG A 119 11.60 4.30 -10.03
C ARG A 119 12.83 3.85 -9.25
N SER A 120 13.22 4.69 -8.31
CA SER A 120 14.25 4.42 -7.32
C SER A 120 13.79 4.85 -5.93
N ILE A 121 14.28 4.16 -4.92
CA ILE A 121 14.11 4.51 -3.50
C ILE A 121 15.47 4.92 -2.92
N LEU A 122 15.47 5.71 -1.85
CA LEU A 122 16.73 6.24 -1.30
C LEU A 122 17.44 5.26 -0.37
N PHE A 123 16.69 4.34 0.24
CA PHE A 123 17.20 3.42 1.24
C PHE A 123 16.61 2.02 1.02
N LYS A 124 17.43 1.00 1.29
CA LYS A 124 17.02 -0.41 1.14
C LYS A 124 16.10 -0.88 2.27
N LYS A 125 16.26 -0.34 3.48
CA LYS A 125 15.47 -0.71 4.66
C LYS A 125 14.11 -0.03 4.62
N ALA A 126 13.04 -0.81 4.80
CA ALA A 126 11.67 -0.32 4.83
C ALA A 126 10.98 -0.63 6.15
N ILE A 127 10.17 0.33 6.61
CA ILE A 127 9.11 0.16 7.59
C ILE A 127 7.79 0.13 6.83
N VAL A 128 7.09 -1.00 6.85
CA VAL A 128 5.80 -1.21 6.18
C VAL A 128 4.68 -0.97 7.17
N LEU A 129 3.70 -0.15 6.79
CA LEU A 129 2.61 0.28 7.67
C LEU A 129 1.27 -0.18 7.10
N THR A 130 0.40 -0.73 7.93
CA THR A 130 -0.99 -1.02 7.55
C THR A 130 -1.98 -0.17 8.32
N MET A 131 -3.04 0.27 7.65
CA MET A 131 -4.17 0.94 8.28
C MET A 131 -5.49 0.33 7.81
N GLU A 132 -6.35 0.00 8.76
CA GLU A 132 -7.65 -0.60 8.54
C GLU A 132 -8.59 0.35 7.75
N MET A 133 -9.38 -0.25 6.88
CA MET A 133 -10.56 0.36 6.25
C MET A 133 -11.79 0.14 7.12
N ASP A 134 -12.76 1.06 7.13
CA ASP A 134 -13.97 0.89 7.95
C ASP A 134 -14.71 -0.42 7.61
N GLU A 135 -14.82 -1.31 8.60
CA GLU A 135 -15.38 -2.64 8.41
C GLU A 135 -16.83 -2.59 7.90
N ASN A 136 -17.64 -1.66 8.43
CA ASN A 136 -19.03 -1.50 8.01
C ASN A 136 -19.10 -1.04 6.54
N ALA A 137 -18.29 -0.05 6.16
CA ALA A 137 -18.18 0.44 4.80
C ALA A 137 -17.75 -0.68 3.84
N VAL A 138 -16.77 -1.52 4.21
CA VAL A 138 -16.37 -2.69 3.42
C VAL A 138 -17.52 -3.68 3.28
N ASN A 139 -18.23 -3.99 4.35
CA ASN A 139 -19.35 -4.95 4.33
C ASN A 139 -20.57 -4.44 3.54
N MET A 140 -20.66 -3.14 3.27
CA MET A 140 -21.63 -2.56 2.35
C MET A 140 -21.23 -2.62 0.87
N ALA A 141 -20.08 -3.22 0.52
CA ALA A 141 -19.66 -3.32 -0.88
C ALA A 141 -20.68 -4.08 -1.76
N PRO A 142 -20.93 -3.61 -3.00
CA PRO A 142 -20.48 -2.33 -3.55
C PRO A 142 -21.39 -1.17 -3.07
N SER A 143 -20.82 -0.09 -2.53
CA SER A 143 -21.60 1.11 -2.19
C SER A 143 -20.79 2.40 -2.35
N PRO A 144 -21.44 3.57 -2.48
CA PRO A 144 -20.77 4.86 -2.41
C PRO A 144 -19.97 5.06 -1.11
N GLN A 145 -20.47 4.53 0.01
CA GLN A 145 -19.78 4.60 1.30
C GLN A 145 -18.47 3.82 1.28
N THR A 146 -18.45 2.61 0.71
CA THR A 146 -17.21 1.82 0.53
C THR A 146 -16.18 2.56 -0.32
N GLN A 147 -16.63 3.25 -1.37
CA GLN A 147 -15.74 4.01 -2.24
C GLN A 147 -15.14 5.24 -1.55
N GLU A 148 -15.97 5.94 -0.79
CA GLU A 148 -15.54 7.07 0.02
C GLU A 148 -14.56 6.66 1.12
N ASP A 149 -14.86 5.59 1.86
CA ASP A 149 -13.98 5.03 2.88
C ASP A 149 -12.60 4.72 2.29
N GLY A 150 -12.54 4.03 1.14
CA GLY A 150 -11.26 3.78 0.47
C GLY A 150 -10.43 5.04 0.20
N ILE A 151 -11.07 6.14 -0.20
CA ILE A 151 -10.40 7.44 -0.42
C ILE A 151 -9.97 8.07 0.91
N VAL A 152 -10.82 8.02 1.93
CA VAL A 152 -10.50 8.54 3.26
C VAL A 152 -9.32 7.79 3.87
N THR A 153 -9.30 6.46 3.80
CA THR A 153 -8.17 5.65 4.29
C THR A 153 -6.88 5.99 3.56
N TYR A 154 -6.91 6.20 2.23
CA TYR A 154 -5.73 6.65 1.48
C TYR A 154 -5.21 8.02 1.93
N ASP A 155 -6.12 8.98 2.13
CA ASP A 155 -5.77 10.33 2.58
C ASP A 155 -5.15 10.32 3.99
N GLU A 156 -5.80 9.65 4.93
CA GLU A 156 -5.35 9.60 6.32
C GLU A 156 -4.03 8.82 6.46
N LEU A 157 -3.89 7.67 5.82
CA LEU A 157 -2.63 6.91 5.84
C LEU A 157 -1.51 7.71 5.16
N GLY A 158 -1.80 8.43 4.08
CA GLY A 158 -0.84 9.31 3.41
C GLY A 158 -0.29 10.41 4.31
N LYS A 159 -1.18 11.10 5.05
CA LYS A 159 -0.78 12.12 6.05
C LYS A 159 0.06 11.51 7.16
N LYS A 160 -0.40 10.39 7.75
CA LYS A 160 0.30 9.70 8.84
C LYS A 160 1.67 9.22 8.41
N THR A 161 1.81 8.70 7.17
CA THR A 161 3.10 8.31 6.60
C THR A 161 4.05 9.52 6.52
N ASN A 162 3.56 10.68 6.07
CA ASN A 162 4.38 11.90 6.04
C ASN A 162 4.73 12.41 7.45
N PHE A 163 3.83 12.30 8.43
CA PHE A 163 4.10 12.67 9.82
C PHE A 163 5.14 11.76 10.46
N LEU A 164 5.03 10.45 10.26
CA LEU A 164 6.02 9.49 10.75
C LEU A 164 7.40 9.70 10.11
N ALA A 165 7.44 10.02 8.81
CA ALA A 165 8.69 10.38 8.15
C ALA A 165 9.33 11.65 8.75
N GLN A 166 8.52 12.65 9.08
CA GLN A 166 8.99 13.85 9.75
C GLN A 166 9.50 13.53 11.17
N TYR A 167 8.77 12.73 11.93
CA TYR A 167 9.19 12.30 13.27
C TYR A 167 10.53 11.56 13.24
N LEU A 168 10.76 10.70 12.25
CA LEU A 168 12.07 10.04 12.04
C LEU A 168 13.18 11.07 11.75
N ARG A 169 12.90 12.08 10.91
CA ARG A 169 13.85 13.16 10.60
C ARG A 169 14.20 14.01 11.82
N GLU A 170 13.21 14.39 12.60
CA GLU A 170 13.39 15.15 13.85
C GLU A 170 14.26 14.40 14.88
N ASN A 171 14.28 13.06 14.80
CA ASN A 171 15.13 12.20 15.63
C ASN A 171 16.46 11.81 14.97
N GLY A 172 16.79 12.39 13.81
CA GLY A 172 18.09 12.29 13.15
C GLY A 172 18.19 11.21 12.07
N PHE A 173 17.10 10.55 11.68
CA PHE A 173 17.10 9.55 10.61
C PHE A 173 16.64 10.17 9.29
N SER A 174 17.33 9.87 8.18
CA SER A 174 16.76 10.19 6.87
C SER A 174 15.61 9.25 6.57
N SER A 175 14.52 9.80 6.03
CA SER A 175 13.31 9.04 5.72
C SER A 175 12.74 9.45 4.36
N HIS A 176 12.51 8.45 3.51
CA HIS A 176 11.81 8.56 2.25
C HIS A 176 10.43 7.91 2.39
N PRO A 177 9.38 8.72 2.65
CA PRO A 177 8.02 8.19 2.72
C PRO A 177 7.52 7.71 1.35
N SER A 178 6.70 6.67 1.36
CA SER A 178 6.04 6.14 0.17
C SER A 178 4.53 6.20 0.39
N HIS A 179 3.89 7.16 -0.25
CA HIS A 179 2.46 7.43 -0.09
C HIS A 179 1.62 6.25 -0.60
N PRO A 180 0.58 5.81 0.14
CA PRO A 180 -0.20 4.62 -0.21
C PRO A 180 -0.92 4.73 -1.56
N ALA A 181 -1.33 5.94 -1.95
CA ALA A 181 -1.79 6.22 -3.30
C ALA A 181 -0.59 6.39 -4.26
N GLY A 182 -0.49 5.54 -5.28
CA GLY A 182 0.50 5.62 -6.36
C GLY A 182 1.77 4.80 -6.11
N GLY A 183 2.35 4.87 -4.92
CA GLY A 183 3.50 4.07 -4.44
C GLY A 183 4.77 4.04 -5.30
N LEU A 184 5.88 3.57 -4.73
CA LEU A 184 7.13 3.32 -5.48
C LEU A 184 7.44 1.83 -5.64
N VAL A 185 6.71 1.00 -4.92
CA VAL A 185 6.91 -0.43 -4.78
C VAL A 185 5.58 -1.17 -4.79
N VAL A 186 5.59 -2.48 -5.07
CA VAL A 186 4.41 -3.33 -4.94
C VAL A 186 4.13 -3.61 -3.46
N TYR A 187 3.29 -2.77 -2.84
CA TYR A 187 3.03 -2.82 -1.40
C TYR A 187 2.55 -4.17 -0.87
N THR A 188 1.67 -4.87 -1.59
CA THR A 188 1.15 -6.17 -1.12
C THR A 188 2.25 -7.23 -1.04
N LYS A 189 3.20 -7.21 -1.97
CA LYS A 189 4.39 -8.07 -1.91
C LYS A 189 5.34 -7.60 -0.81
N LEU A 190 5.60 -6.30 -0.71
CA LEU A 190 6.50 -5.76 0.33
C LEU A 190 6.00 -6.10 1.74
N ALA A 191 4.69 -5.99 1.98
CA ALA A 191 4.10 -6.35 3.26
C ALA A 191 4.14 -7.85 3.56
N LYS A 192 4.05 -8.70 2.52
CA LYS A 192 4.29 -10.14 2.65
C LYS A 192 5.75 -10.41 3.04
N GLU A 193 6.71 -9.81 2.35
CA GLU A 193 8.13 -9.96 2.67
C GLU A 193 8.46 -9.44 4.08
N ALA A 194 7.74 -8.42 4.55
CA ALA A 194 7.82 -7.94 5.94
C ALA A 194 7.08 -8.83 6.96
N GLY A 195 6.57 -10.00 6.56
CA GLY A 195 5.92 -10.98 7.42
C GLY A 195 4.56 -10.56 7.99
N LEU A 196 3.93 -9.51 7.46
CA LEU A 196 2.65 -9.01 7.99
C LEU A 196 1.47 -9.93 7.66
N GLY A 197 1.60 -10.75 6.63
CA GLY A 197 0.52 -11.58 6.11
C GLY A 197 0.90 -12.25 4.81
N ASN A 198 -0.09 -12.75 4.07
CA ASN A 198 0.15 -13.33 2.76
C ASN A 198 -0.94 -12.92 1.76
N ILE A 199 -0.64 -13.08 0.47
CA ILE A 199 -1.47 -12.54 -0.62
C ILE A 199 -2.56 -13.53 -0.98
N GLY A 200 -3.82 -13.09 -0.87
CA GLY A 200 -4.98 -13.86 -1.31
C GLY A 200 -5.18 -13.84 -2.83
N ARG A 201 -6.10 -14.66 -3.33
CA ARG A 201 -6.40 -14.76 -4.78
C ARG A 201 -6.94 -13.48 -5.40
N HIS A 202 -7.50 -12.58 -4.61
CA HIS A 202 -7.88 -11.23 -5.04
C HIS A 202 -6.70 -10.25 -5.17
N GLY A 203 -5.46 -10.70 -4.92
CA GLY A 203 -4.25 -9.89 -5.07
C GLY A 203 -4.01 -8.87 -3.94
N LEU A 204 -4.75 -8.97 -2.83
CA LEU A 204 -4.59 -8.11 -1.66
C LEU A 204 -3.90 -8.89 -0.54
N LEU A 205 -3.17 -8.18 0.32
CA LEU A 205 -2.60 -8.73 1.54
C LEU A 205 -3.73 -9.12 2.51
N ILE A 206 -3.63 -10.32 3.07
CA ILE A 206 -4.47 -10.81 4.16
C ILE A 206 -3.60 -10.86 5.42
N THR A 207 -3.93 -10.03 6.41
CA THR A 207 -3.31 -10.05 7.74
C THR A 207 -4.20 -10.82 8.72
N PRO A 208 -3.64 -11.34 9.83
CA PRO A 208 -4.44 -12.05 10.83
C PRO A 208 -5.58 -11.22 11.41
N GLU A 209 -5.34 -9.94 11.71
CA GLU A 209 -6.28 -9.11 12.43
C GLU A 209 -7.35 -8.49 11.52
N LEU A 210 -6.96 -8.08 10.32
CA LEU A 210 -7.82 -7.27 9.44
C LEU A 210 -8.33 -8.06 8.23
N GLY A 211 -7.87 -9.29 8.03
CA GLY A 211 -8.05 -10.00 6.78
C GLY A 211 -7.56 -9.11 5.61
N PRO A 212 -8.34 -8.93 4.54
CA PRO A 212 -7.96 -8.03 3.45
C PRO A 212 -8.29 -6.54 3.66
N ARG A 213 -8.90 -6.13 4.79
CA ARG A 213 -9.47 -4.77 5.01
C ARG A 213 -8.45 -3.69 5.35
N GLN A 214 -7.45 -3.48 4.50
CA GLN A 214 -6.38 -2.54 4.83
C GLN A 214 -5.78 -1.85 3.62
N ARG A 215 -5.21 -0.69 3.89
CA ARG A 215 -4.27 0.02 3.01
C ARG A 215 -2.86 -0.11 3.57
N ILE A 216 -1.89 -0.02 2.67
CA ILE A 216 -0.47 -0.23 2.98
C ILE A 216 0.30 0.98 2.50
N SER A 217 1.22 1.49 3.31
CA SER A 217 2.24 2.45 2.94
C SER A 217 3.61 1.97 3.42
N ALA A 218 4.67 2.70 3.09
CA ALA A 218 6.01 2.38 3.56
C ALA A 218 6.83 3.64 3.85
N LEU A 219 7.85 3.49 4.69
CA LEU A 219 8.92 4.45 4.92
C LEU A 219 10.24 3.76 4.60
N PHE A 220 11.01 4.28 3.65
CA PHE A 220 12.39 3.83 3.44
C PHE A 220 13.29 4.69 4.33
N ILE A 221 14.23 4.10 5.07
CA ILE A 221 14.94 4.79 6.16
C ILE A 221 16.44 4.48 6.15
N SER A 222 17.26 5.43 6.60
CA SER A 222 18.72 5.28 6.74
C SER A 222 19.16 4.25 7.79
N ALA A 223 18.29 3.86 8.72
CA ALA A 223 18.65 2.90 9.77
C ALA A 223 18.88 1.48 9.18
N GLU A 224 20.09 0.94 9.34
CA GLU A 224 20.49 -0.35 8.76
C GLU A 224 20.24 -1.54 9.67
N ASN A 225 20.06 -1.31 10.98
CA ASN A 225 19.92 -2.36 11.99
C ASN A 225 18.47 -2.70 12.35
N LEU A 226 17.49 -2.35 11.49
CA LEU A 226 16.10 -2.73 11.72
C LEU A 226 15.97 -4.26 11.77
N PRO A 227 15.10 -4.80 12.65
CA PRO A 227 14.87 -6.24 12.70
C PRO A 227 14.35 -6.75 11.36
N ASP A 228 14.62 -8.00 11.04
CA ASP A 228 13.96 -8.68 9.94
C ASP A 228 12.69 -9.32 10.47
N THR A 229 11.53 -8.85 10.02
CA THR A 229 10.24 -9.44 10.41
C THR A 229 9.69 -10.41 9.37
N SER A 230 10.48 -10.79 8.36
CA SER A 230 10.10 -11.82 7.41
C SER A 230 9.71 -13.11 8.13
N SER A 231 8.63 -13.74 7.66
CA SER A 231 8.03 -14.89 8.32
C SER A 231 7.26 -15.75 7.34
N GLU A 232 7.36 -17.07 7.52
CA GLU A 232 6.58 -18.06 6.78
C GLU A 232 5.24 -18.41 7.45
N ALA A 233 4.95 -17.82 8.62
CA ALA A 233 3.78 -18.16 9.44
C ALA A 233 2.42 -18.00 8.70
N HIS A 234 2.38 -17.20 7.63
CA HIS A 234 1.17 -16.90 6.87
C HIS A 234 1.13 -17.58 5.49
N LEU A 235 2.09 -18.44 5.15
CA LEU A 235 2.13 -19.10 3.83
C LEU A 235 0.89 -19.95 3.55
N TRP A 236 0.33 -20.57 4.59
CA TRP A 236 -0.88 -21.41 4.52
C TRP A 236 -2.11 -20.67 3.98
N ILE A 237 -2.17 -19.33 4.07
CA ILE A 237 -3.25 -18.53 3.46
C ILE A 237 -3.39 -18.84 1.96
N SER A 238 -2.26 -19.05 1.26
CA SER A 238 -2.27 -19.37 -0.17
C SER A 238 -2.87 -20.75 -0.46
N GLU A 239 -2.60 -21.73 0.40
CA GLU A 239 -3.14 -23.09 0.31
C GLU A 239 -4.66 -23.09 0.56
N PHE A 240 -5.11 -22.44 1.63
CA PHE A 240 -6.53 -22.24 1.89
C PHE A 240 -7.21 -21.50 0.72
N CYS A 241 -6.57 -20.46 0.20
CA CYS A 241 -7.14 -19.69 -0.91
C CYS A 241 -7.31 -20.54 -2.19
N ALA A 242 -6.43 -21.52 -2.43
CA ALA A 242 -6.47 -22.39 -3.61
C ALA A 242 -7.79 -23.16 -3.70
N SER A 243 -8.35 -23.61 -2.57
CA SER A 243 -9.65 -24.31 -2.51
C SER A 243 -10.86 -23.37 -2.33
N CYS A 244 -10.67 -22.18 -1.76
CA CYS A 244 -11.78 -21.25 -1.46
C CYS A 244 -12.39 -20.56 -2.69
N GLY A 245 -11.61 -19.73 -3.39
CA GLY A 245 -12.05 -19.03 -4.62
C GLY A 245 -13.27 -18.09 -4.52
N LYS A 246 -13.80 -17.77 -3.33
CA LYS A 246 -15.01 -16.92 -3.18
C LYS A 246 -14.88 -15.55 -3.86
N CYS A 247 -13.73 -14.89 -3.70
CA CYS A 247 -13.47 -13.58 -4.30
C CYS A 247 -13.56 -13.62 -5.84
N ILE A 248 -13.12 -14.71 -6.47
CA ILE A 248 -13.22 -14.91 -7.92
C ILE A 248 -14.69 -15.05 -8.32
N LYS A 249 -15.42 -15.95 -7.66
CA LYS A 249 -16.84 -16.24 -7.95
C LYS A 249 -17.74 -15.01 -7.77
N LYS A 250 -17.39 -14.10 -6.86
CA LYS A 250 -18.17 -12.90 -6.54
C LYS A 250 -17.73 -11.65 -7.30
N CYS A 251 -16.64 -11.71 -8.08
CA CYS A 251 -16.16 -10.55 -8.82
C CYS A 251 -17.11 -10.22 -9.98
N PRO A 252 -17.83 -9.09 -9.96
CA PRO A 252 -18.83 -8.78 -11.00
C PRO A 252 -18.19 -8.55 -12.37
N GLY A 253 -16.98 -7.99 -12.40
CA GLY A 253 -16.22 -7.78 -13.64
C GLY A 253 -15.43 -8.99 -14.11
N GLN A 254 -15.46 -10.11 -13.37
CA GLN A 254 -14.63 -11.30 -13.66
C GLN A 254 -13.13 -10.96 -13.80
N ALA A 255 -12.69 -9.94 -13.06
CA ALA A 255 -11.35 -9.38 -13.18
C ALA A 255 -10.25 -10.27 -12.58
N ILE A 256 -10.62 -11.23 -11.73
CA ILE A 256 -9.68 -12.12 -11.05
C ILE A 256 -9.57 -13.40 -11.86
N VAL A 257 -8.57 -13.49 -12.73
CA VAL A 257 -8.37 -14.65 -13.61
C VAL A 257 -7.35 -15.61 -13.04
N GLU A 258 -7.65 -16.91 -13.13
CA GLU A 258 -6.76 -17.97 -12.72
C GLU A 258 -5.73 -18.26 -13.82
N LYS A 259 -4.48 -18.47 -13.43
CA LYS A 259 -3.40 -18.86 -14.34
C LYS A 259 -2.63 -20.02 -13.73
N ASN A 260 -2.66 -21.16 -14.39
CA ASN A 260 -1.79 -22.29 -14.06
C ASN A 260 -0.35 -21.92 -14.39
N THR A 261 0.54 -22.05 -13.41
CA THR A 261 1.98 -21.88 -13.58
C THR A 261 2.69 -23.14 -13.10
N PRO A 262 3.95 -23.38 -13.51
CA PRO A 262 4.74 -24.48 -12.96
C PRO A 262 4.88 -24.43 -11.44
N GLN A 263 4.76 -23.24 -10.84
CA GLN A 263 4.78 -23.02 -9.39
C GLN A 263 3.39 -23.08 -8.74
N GLY A 264 2.40 -23.67 -9.42
CA GLY A 264 1.03 -23.79 -8.95
C GLY A 264 0.06 -22.74 -9.49
N LEU A 265 -1.13 -22.71 -8.89
CA LEU A 265 -2.23 -21.85 -9.29
C LEU A 265 -2.00 -20.41 -8.85
N LYS A 266 -1.72 -19.51 -9.79
CA LYS A 266 -1.63 -18.06 -9.53
C LYS A 266 -2.89 -17.36 -10.02
N THR A 267 -3.11 -16.14 -9.53
CA THR A 267 -4.16 -15.26 -10.06
C THR A 267 -3.56 -13.99 -10.63
N LYS A 268 -4.21 -13.45 -11.65
CA LYS A 268 -3.90 -12.15 -12.24
C LYS A 268 -5.15 -11.29 -12.18
N ILE A 269 -4.98 -10.03 -11.78
CA ILE A 269 -6.05 -9.03 -11.86
C ILE A 269 -5.97 -8.35 -13.22
N ILE A 270 -7.05 -8.46 -14.01
CA ILE A 270 -7.21 -7.70 -15.24
C ILE A 270 -7.75 -6.32 -14.85
N THR A 271 -6.87 -5.32 -14.87
CA THR A 271 -7.15 -3.95 -14.39
C THR A 271 -8.39 -3.36 -15.05
N ASP A 272 -8.52 -3.50 -16.37
CA ASP A 272 -9.61 -2.93 -17.17
C ASP A 272 -11.01 -3.49 -16.79
N LEU A 273 -11.04 -4.67 -16.18
CA LEU A 273 -12.25 -5.33 -15.68
C LEU A 273 -12.49 -5.04 -14.19
N CYS A 274 -11.51 -4.49 -13.48
CA CYS A 274 -11.57 -4.27 -12.04
C CYS A 274 -12.03 -2.85 -11.72
N HIS A 275 -13.30 -2.69 -11.36
CA HIS A 275 -13.86 -1.37 -11.01
C HIS A 275 -13.56 -0.89 -9.59
N GLY A 276 -12.65 -1.53 -8.85
CA GLY A 276 -12.34 -1.15 -7.46
C GLY A 276 -13.54 -1.24 -6.50
N CYS A 277 -14.50 -2.12 -6.76
CA CYS A 277 -15.77 -2.20 -6.03
C CYS A 277 -15.67 -2.78 -4.60
N THR A 278 -14.53 -3.36 -4.22
CA THR A 278 -14.26 -3.95 -2.89
C THR A 278 -15.11 -5.18 -2.54
N ILE A 279 -15.95 -5.70 -3.45
CA ILE A 279 -16.72 -6.94 -3.22
C ILE A 279 -15.79 -8.13 -2.90
N CYS A 280 -14.63 -8.23 -3.55
CA CYS A 280 -13.66 -9.29 -3.28
C CYS A 280 -13.12 -9.27 -1.84
N MET A 281 -13.05 -8.08 -1.21
CA MET A 281 -12.64 -7.90 0.17
C MET A 281 -13.78 -8.29 1.11
N LYS A 282 -15.00 -7.77 0.87
CA LYS A 282 -16.22 -8.13 1.60
C LYS A 282 -16.43 -9.64 1.63
N GLU A 283 -16.40 -10.29 0.47
CA GLU A 283 -16.74 -11.71 0.34
C GLU A 283 -15.59 -12.66 0.73
N CYS A 284 -14.42 -12.11 1.08
CA CYS A 284 -13.29 -12.92 1.51
C CYS A 284 -13.62 -13.65 2.81
N SER A 285 -13.34 -14.95 2.89
CA SER A 285 -13.57 -15.72 4.11
C SER A 285 -12.82 -15.12 5.31
N PHE A 286 -11.61 -14.58 5.11
CA PHE A 286 -10.86 -13.91 6.17
C PHE A 286 -11.53 -12.63 6.68
N ASN A 287 -12.34 -11.97 5.86
CA ASN A 287 -13.17 -10.84 6.27
C ASN A 287 -14.42 -11.29 7.04
N GLN A 288 -15.07 -12.36 6.57
CA GLN A 288 -16.37 -12.81 7.08
C GLN A 288 -16.30 -13.75 8.28
N VAL A 289 -15.21 -14.51 8.41
CA VAL A 289 -15.05 -15.58 9.42
C VAL A 289 -13.91 -15.27 10.38
N GLY A 290 -12.88 -14.55 9.93
CA GLY A 290 -11.67 -14.24 10.71
C GLY A 290 -10.57 -15.28 10.53
N TYR A 291 -9.32 -14.83 10.64
CA TYR A 291 -8.12 -15.61 10.37
C TYR A 291 -7.99 -16.86 11.26
N HIS A 292 -7.98 -16.70 12.59
CA HIS A 292 -7.72 -17.82 13.51
C HIS A 292 -8.80 -18.90 13.46
N LYS A 293 -10.05 -18.52 13.20
CA LYS A 293 -11.13 -19.50 13.02
C LYS A 293 -10.94 -20.32 11.75
N ILE A 294 -10.41 -19.73 10.69
CA ILE A 294 -10.08 -20.46 9.47
C ILE A 294 -8.84 -21.33 9.71
N GLU A 295 -7.80 -20.77 10.33
CA GLU A 295 -6.53 -21.44 10.66
C GLU A 295 -6.78 -22.73 11.44
N ASN A 296 -7.55 -22.66 12.53
CA ASN A 296 -7.88 -23.81 13.36
C ASN A 296 -8.57 -24.91 12.55
N ASN A 297 -9.55 -24.55 11.70
CA ASN A 297 -10.28 -25.53 10.89
C ASN A 297 -9.46 -26.08 9.71
N PHE A 298 -8.49 -25.33 9.21
CA PHE A 298 -7.64 -25.73 8.08
C PHE A 298 -6.55 -26.73 8.50
N HIS A 299 -6.07 -26.61 9.73
CA HIS A 299 -5.06 -27.49 10.31
C HIS A 299 -5.64 -28.62 11.18
N SER A 300 -6.97 -28.70 11.32
CA SER A 300 -7.68 -29.83 11.94
C SER A 300 -7.82 -30.99 10.96
#